data_AF-A0A958EMM2-F1
#
_entry.id   AF-A0A958EMM2-F1
#
_cell.length_a   1.000
_cell.length_b   1.000
_cell.length_c   1.000
_cell.angle_alpha   90.00
_cell.angle_beta   90.00
_cell.angle_gamma   90.00
#
_symmetry.space_group_name_H-M   'P 1'
#
loop_
_entity.id
_entity.type
_entity.pdbx_description
1 polymer ?
#
loop_
_entity_poly.entity_id
_entity_poly.type
_entity_poly.pdbx_seq_one_letter_code
_entity_poly.pdbx_strand_id
1 'polypeptide(L)' 'TRIIDVTGKEAKTIKGIVPPRSVVIPGTYPKEFPAGTFQVQCALIIGKRSESQDLKVSLNNALRDYNLSV' A
#
# COMPACT_ATOMS: atom_id res chain seq x y z
N THR A 1 -7.33 0.96 -11.95
CA THR A 1 -6.35 0.16 -11.17
C THR A 1 -7.08 -0.73 -10.19
N ARG A 2 -6.67 -2.00 -10.06
CA ARG A 2 -7.25 -2.90 -9.06
C ARG A 2 -6.63 -2.56 -7.71
N ILE A 3 -7.47 -2.19 -6.75
CA ILE A 3 -7.04 -1.84 -5.39
C ILE A 3 -7.39 -3.03 -4.52
N ILE A 4 -6.43 -3.56 -3.76
CA ILE A 4 -6.63 -4.70 -2.89
C ILE A 4 -6.34 -4.25 -1.47
N ASP A 5 -7.36 -4.28 -0.62
CA ASP A 5 -7.22 -3.99 0.79
C ASP A 5 -6.76 -5.23 1.53
N VAL A 6 -5.52 -5.19 2.02
CA VAL A 6 -4.85 -6.25 2.78
C VAL A 6 -4.74 -5.90 4.27
N THR A 7 -5.48 -4.88 4.74
CA THR A 7 -5.48 -4.49 6.16
C THR A 7 -6.12 -5.51 7.08
N GLY A 8 -7.07 -6.28 6.56
CA GLY A 8 -7.80 -7.31 7.31
C GLY A 8 -7.24 -8.70 7.09
N LYS A 9 -7.85 -9.68 7.76
CA LYS A 9 -7.58 -11.11 7.52
C LYS A 9 -8.01 -11.58 6.12
N GLU A 10 -8.88 -10.83 5.45
CA GLU A 10 -9.40 -11.13 4.12
C GLU A 10 -9.12 -9.98 3.16
N ALA A 11 -8.56 -10.31 2.00
CA ALA A 11 -8.23 -9.33 0.97
C ALA A 11 -9.48 -8.82 0.26
N LYS A 12 -9.84 -7.54 0.44
CA LYS A 12 -11.00 -6.93 -0.24
C LYS A 12 -10.56 -6.25 -1.53
N THR A 13 -11.08 -6.72 -2.67
CA THR A 13 -10.86 -6.05 -3.95
C THR A 13 -11.81 -4.87 -4.11
N ILE A 14 -11.27 -3.67 -4.23
CA ILE A 14 -11.99 -2.43 -4.49
C ILE A 14 -11.68 -1.98 -5.93
N LYS A 15 -12.72 -1.51 -6.63
CA LYS A 15 -12.58 -0.89 -7.96
C LYS A 15 -13.10 0.53 -7.89
N GLY A 16 -12.38 1.47 -8.50
CA GLY A 16 -12.80 2.87 -8.61
C GLY A 16 -12.02 3.78 -7.66
N ILE A 17 -12.36 3.81 -6.38
CA ILE A 17 -11.86 4.83 -5.44
C ILE A 17 -11.14 4.23 -4.24
N VAL A 18 -10.00 4.84 -3.87
CA VAL A 18 -9.29 4.54 -2.63
C VAL A 18 -10.02 5.24 -1.48
N PRO A 19 -10.36 4.54 -0.38
CA PRO A 19 -10.97 5.17 0.79
C PRO A 19 -10.10 6.31 1.36
N PRO A 20 -10.69 7.38 1.90
CA PRO A 20 -9.93 8.45 2.52
C PRO A 20 -9.10 7.93 3.71
N ARG A 21 -7.90 8.50 3.90
CA ARG A 21 -6.92 8.11 4.93
C ARG A 21 -6.34 6.70 4.79
N SER A 22 -6.52 6.02 3.67
CA SER A 22 -5.85 4.74 3.39
C SER A 22 -4.37 4.95 3.02
N VAL A 23 -3.50 4.10 3.54
CA VAL A 23 -2.09 4.00 3.14
C VAL A 23 -1.99 2.99 2.01
N VAL A 24 -1.55 3.46 0.84
CA VAL A 24 -1.45 2.65 -0.38
C VAL A 24 0.00 2.47 -0.76
N ILE A 25 0.37 1.24 -1.11
CA ILE A 25 1.66 0.92 -1.74
C ILE A 25 1.43 0.36 -3.15
N PRO A 26 2.34 0.63 -4.10
CA PRO A 26 2.36 -0.12 -5.34
C PRO A 26 2.75 -1.57 -5.05
N GLY A 27 2.04 -2.52 -5.64
CA GLY A 27 2.34 -3.94 -5.52
C GLY A 27 1.95 -4.71 -6.77
N THR A 28 2.18 -6.01 -6.75
CA THR A 28 1.70 -6.92 -7.78
C THR A 28 0.95 -8.07 -7.12
N TYR A 29 0.03 -8.68 -7.87
CA TYR A 29 -0.59 -9.92 -7.45
C TYR A 29 -0.44 -10.99 -8.54
N PRO A 30 -0.24 -12.25 -8.15
CA PRO A 30 -0.21 -13.36 -9.10
C PRO A 30 -1.61 -13.52 -9.71
N LYS A 31 -1.68 -13.52 -11.03
CA LYS A 31 -2.87 -13.85 -11.78
C LYS A 31 -2.52 -14.95 -12.77
N GLU A 32 -3.34 -15.99 -12.78
CA GLU A 32 -3.24 -17.06 -13.77
C GLU A 32 -3.81 -16.59 -15.10
N PHE A 33 -3.06 -16.87 -16.15
CA PHE A 33 -3.43 -16.69 -17.54
C PHE A 33 -3.24 -18.02 -18.27
N PRO A 34 -3.84 -18.21 -19.46
CA PRO A 34 -3.62 -19.42 -20.26
C PRO A 34 -2.14 -19.70 -20.58
N ALA A 35 -1.29 -18.67 -20.52
CA ALA A 35 0.16 -18.76 -20.74
C ALA A 35 0.99 -18.88 -19.44
N GLY A 36 0.36 -19.08 -18.27
CA GLY A 36 1.04 -19.21 -16.97
C GLY A 36 0.66 -18.11 -15.95
N THR A 37 1.37 -18.07 -14.83
CA THR A 37 1.11 -17.12 -13.73
C THR A 37 1.96 -15.87 -13.89
N PHE A 38 1.31 -14.71 -14.01
CA PHE A 38 1.98 -13.42 -14.17
C PHE A 38 1.67 -12.46 -13.02
N GLN A 39 2.62 -11.57 -12.73
CA GLN A 39 2.48 -10.53 -11.71
C GLN A 39 1.84 -9.29 -12.31
N VAL A 40 0.57 -9.04 -11.99
CA VAL A 40 -0.18 -7.89 -12.51
C VAL A 40 -0.07 -6.74 -11.51
N GLN A 41 0.21 -5.54 -12.00
CA GLN A 41 0.28 -4.33 -11.17
C GLN A 41 -1.06 -4.04 -10.50
N CYS A 42 -1.01 -3.80 -9.19
CA CYS A 42 -2.14 -3.43 -8.35
C CYS A 42 -1.72 -2.42 -7.28
N ALA A 43 -2.71 -1.71 -6.74
CA ALA A 43 -2.51 -0.89 -5.54
C ALA A 43 -2.90 -1.72 -4.32
N LEU A 44 -2.03 -1.84 -3.32
CA LEU A 44 -2.34 -2.54 -2.07
C LEU A 44 -2.60 -1.52 -0.97
N ILE A 45 -3.75 -1.61 -0.30
CA ILE A 45 -4.01 -0.85 0.93
C ILE A 45 -3.50 -1.69 2.10
N ILE A 46 -2.44 -1.22 2.76
CA ILE A 46 -1.78 -1.92 3.88
C ILE A 46 -2.20 -1.39 5.25
N GLY A 47 -2.90 -0.27 5.28
CA GLY A 47 -3.31 0.37 6.51
C GLY A 47 -4.32 1.48 6.28
N LYS A 48 -4.88 1.97 7.38
CA LYS A 48 -5.40 3.33 7.47
C LYS A 48 -4.41 4.14 8.29
N ARG A 49 -4.20 5.41 7.93
CA ARG A 49 -3.40 6.35 8.73
C ARG A 49 -4.04 6.50 10.12
N SER A 50 -3.43 5.86 11.11
CA SER A 50 -3.63 6.16 12.53
C SER A 50 -2.76 7.35 12.92
N GLU A 51 -3.15 8.10 13.96
CA GLU A 51 -2.36 9.24 14.47
C GLU A 51 -0.91 8.86 14.80
N SER A 52 -0.65 7.60 15.17
CA SER A 52 0.68 7.11 15.51
C SER A 52 1.59 6.85 14.29
N GLN A 53 1.03 6.57 13.11
CA GLN A 53 1.80 6.46 11.86
C GLN A 53 2.20 7.84 11.30
N ASP A 54 1.42 8.87 11.57
CA ASP A 54 1.73 10.26 11.18
C ASP A 54 2.97 10.77 11.95
N LEU A 55 3.06 10.44 13.25
CA LEU A 55 4.20 10.81 14.10
C LEU A 55 5.53 10.16 13.66
N LYS A 56 5.52 8.89 13.24
CA LYS A 56 6.71 8.19 12.74
C LYS A 56 7.14 8.64 11.35
N VAL A 57 6.20 9.06 10.50
CA VAL A 57 6.51 9.64 9.18
C VAL A 57 7.10 11.03 9.35
N SER A 58 6.61 11.84 10.29
CA SER A 58 7.22 13.14 10.61
C SER A 58 8.68 13.01 11.06
N LEU A 59 9.00 12.02 11.90
CA LEU A 59 10.37 11.80 12.37
C LEU A 59 11.29 11.25 11.26
N ASN A 60 10.81 10.28 10.47
CA ASN A 60 11.59 9.75 9.34
C ASN A 60 11.78 10.77 8.21
N ASN A 61 10.78 11.60 7.94
CA ASN A 61 10.90 12.68 6.96
C ASN A 61 11.88 13.74 7.46
N ALA A 62 11.81 14.13 8.74
CA ALA A 62 12.81 15.03 9.33
C ALA A 62 14.24 14.45 9.26
N LEU A 63 14.43 13.15 9.54
CA LEU A 63 15.75 12.51 9.44
C LEU A 63 16.28 12.43 8.00
N ARG A 64 15.39 12.33 7.00
CA ARG A 64 15.74 12.40 5.57
C ARG A 64 16.16 13.79 5.14
N ASP A 65 15.49 14.85 5.62
CA ASP A 65 15.84 16.23 5.30
C ASP A 65 17.19 16.65 5.91
N TYR A 66 17.61 16.03 7.03
CA TYR A 66 18.91 16.27 7.66
C TYR A 66 20.01 15.27 7.25
N ASN A 67 19.78 14.44 6.22
CA ASN A 67 20.78 13.56 5.60
C ASN A 67 21.54 12.65 6.58
N LEU A 68 20.90 12.18 7.65
CA LEU A 68 21.45 11.13 8.52
C LEU A 68 20.91 9.78 8.03
N SER A 69 21.60 9.25 7.04
CA SER A 69 21.36 7.89 6.52
C SER A 69 21.69 6.87 7.62
N VAL A 70 20.75 5.97 7.93
CA VAL A 70 20.99 4.76 8.73
C VAL A 70 21.31 3.59 7.83
#